data_AF-A0A524FA88-F1
#
_entry.id   AF-A0A524FA88-F1
#
_cell.length_a   1.000
_cell.length_b   1.000
_cell.length_c   1.000
_cell.angle_alpha   90.00
_cell.angle_beta   90.00
_cell.angle_gamma   90.00
#
_symmetry.space_group_name_H-M   'P 1'
#
loop_
_entity.id
_entity.type
_entity.pdbx_description
1 polymer ?
#
loop_
_entity_poly.entity_id
_entity_poly.type
_entity_poly.pdbx_seq_one_letter_code
_entity_poly.pdbx_strand_id
1 'polypeptide(L)'
;MRYFTYVNVYKVYYNKVNAVTPIRNLPFGGIPKKVVREIKKSAATGLDERRLNVIGYKLFTNPIGIRAIAYIDPSDGYPIIIPHLQLEAVDHNRLYFPVTSLKEDLLQIPKNSKVATFAANFDMANQIVKGTYTGTQQAGDIEYGLIEIEEIYNSSPPITGKIYPVIETRPKVTKFPKEL
;
A
#
# COMPACT_ATOMS: atom_id res chain seq x y z
N MET A 1 -23.16 -14.33 -3.53
CA MET A 1 -22.32 -14.88 -2.44
C MET A 1 -22.05 -16.39 -2.57
N ARG A 2 -21.79 -16.95 -3.78
CA ARG A 2 -21.45 -18.39 -3.93
C ARG A 2 -19.95 -18.70 -3.82
N TYR A 3 -19.07 -17.71 -4.02
CA TYR A 3 -17.62 -17.92 -4.01
C TYR A 3 -17.05 -18.17 -2.61
N PHE A 4 -17.60 -17.55 -1.56
CA PHE A 4 -17.11 -17.69 -0.19
C PHE A 4 -17.24 -19.13 0.37
N THR A 5 -18.17 -19.93 -0.14
CA THR A 5 -18.36 -21.32 0.27
C THR A 5 -17.23 -22.25 -0.21
N TYR A 6 -16.52 -21.90 -1.29
CA TYR A 6 -15.41 -22.71 -1.81
C TYR A 6 -14.03 -22.35 -1.23
N VAL A 7 -13.88 -21.17 -0.63
CA VAL A 7 -12.58 -20.70 -0.10
C VAL A 7 -12.31 -21.12 1.35
N ASN A 8 -13.17 -21.97 1.95
CA ASN A 8 -12.99 -22.49 3.31
C ASN A 8 -12.64 -21.38 4.33
N VAL A 9 -13.37 -20.25 4.26
CA VAL A 9 -13.18 -19.13 5.20
C VAL A 9 -13.76 -19.55 6.55
N TYR A 10 -12.92 -20.15 7.40
CA TYR A 10 -13.32 -20.68 8.71
C TYR A 10 -13.17 -19.67 9.85
N LYS A 11 -12.44 -18.56 9.62
CA LYS A 11 -12.20 -17.53 10.63
C LYS A 11 -12.33 -16.13 10.03
N VAL A 12 -13.26 -15.36 10.58
CA VAL A 12 -13.48 -13.96 10.24
C VAL A 12 -12.89 -13.12 11.36
N TYR A 13 -12.00 -12.20 11.01
CA TYR A 13 -11.48 -11.19 11.93
C TYR A 13 -12.21 -9.89 11.69
N TYR A 14 -12.38 -9.10 12.75
CA TYR A 14 -12.89 -7.73 12.67
C TYR A 14 -11.90 -6.80 13.36
N ASN A 15 -11.83 -5.57 12.86
CA ASN A 15 -11.09 -4.51 13.53
C ASN A 15 -12.09 -3.67 14.34
N LYS A 16 -11.77 -3.41 15.61
CA LYS A 16 -12.51 -2.43 16.41
C LYS A 16 -11.99 -1.04 16.05
N VAL A 17 -12.83 -0.24 15.41
CA VAL A 17 -12.49 1.13 15.05
C VAL A 17 -12.62 2.00 16.29
N ASN A 18 -11.51 2.61 16.73
CA ASN A 18 -11.48 3.47 17.92
C ASN A 18 -11.83 4.93 17.60
N ALA A 19 -11.48 5.39 16.39
CA ALA A 19 -11.73 6.76 15.95
C ALA A 19 -11.90 6.80 14.42
N VAL A 20 -12.62 7.81 13.95
CA VAL A 20 -12.75 8.14 12.53
C VAL A 20 -12.58 9.65 12.36
N THR A 21 -11.88 10.07 11.31
CA THR A 21 -11.87 11.48 10.92
C THR A 21 -13.23 11.84 10.29
N PRO A 22 -13.67 13.11 10.39
CA PRO A 22 -14.86 13.56 9.69
C PRO A 22 -14.80 13.29 8.18
N ILE A 23 -15.95 13.15 7.54
CA ILE A 23 -16.04 12.99 6.08
C ILE A 23 -15.45 14.25 5.43
N ARG A 24 -14.48 14.06 4.55
CA ARG A 24 -13.81 15.12 3.79
C ARG A 24 -14.00 14.85 2.31
N ASN A 25 -14.10 15.90 1.51
CA ASN A 25 -14.05 15.75 0.05
C ASN A 25 -12.64 15.31 -0.34
N LEU A 26 -12.52 14.11 -0.91
CA LEU A 26 -11.27 13.67 -1.51
C LEU A 26 -11.05 14.48 -2.79
N PRO A 27 -9.97 15.25 -2.91
CA PRO A 27 -9.72 16.00 -4.13
C PRO A 27 -9.39 15.03 -5.25
N PHE A 28 -10.23 15.04 -6.27
CA PHE A 28 -9.98 14.35 -7.55
C PHE A 28 -9.07 15.18 -8.48
N GLY A 29 -8.61 16.35 -8.04
CA GLY A 29 -7.70 17.20 -8.80
C GLY A 29 -6.37 16.52 -9.03
N GLY A 30 -6.12 16.09 -10.27
CA GLY A 30 -4.90 15.38 -10.65
C GLY A 30 -3.65 16.25 -10.61
N ILE A 31 -2.49 15.61 -10.45
CA ILE A 31 -1.19 16.26 -10.53
C ILE A 31 -0.83 16.53 -11.99
N PRO A 32 -0.27 17.70 -12.32
CA PRO A 32 0.23 17.96 -13.66
C PRO A 32 1.16 16.83 -14.13
N LYS A 33 0.89 16.26 -15.31
CA LYS A 33 1.69 15.14 -15.87
C LYS A 33 3.20 15.43 -15.91
N LYS A 34 3.58 16.70 -16.10
CA LYS A 34 4.99 17.14 -16.08
C LYS A 34 5.63 16.88 -14.71
N VAL A 35 4.94 17.21 -13.63
CA VAL A 35 5.41 16.98 -12.25
C VAL A 35 5.45 15.49 -11.94
N VAL A 36 4.43 14.72 -12.32
CA VAL A 36 4.46 13.25 -12.18
C VAL A 36 5.69 12.65 -12.86
N ARG A 37 6.00 13.09 -14.09
CA ARG A 37 7.18 12.62 -14.82
C ARG A 37 8.48 13.02 -14.13
N GLU A 38 8.54 14.22 -13.57
CA GLU A 38 9.69 14.71 -12.80
C GLU A 38 9.92 13.86 -11.54
N ILE A 39 8.87 13.62 -10.75
CA ILE A 39 8.90 12.73 -9.57
C ILE A 39 9.38 11.34 -9.97
N LYS A 40 8.80 10.73 -11.02
CA LYS A 40 9.20 9.39 -11.43
C LYS A 40 10.65 9.33 -11.88
N LYS A 41 11.16 10.38 -12.52
CA LYS A 41 12.55 10.46 -12.95
C LYS A 41 13.51 10.67 -11.78
N SER A 42 13.19 11.55 -10.83
CA SER A 42 14.05 11.86 -9.68
C SER A 42 14.07 10.77 -8.63
N ALA A 43 12.92 10.13 -8.40
CA ALA A 43 12.75 9.15 -7.34
C ALA A 43 13.04 7.70 -7.77
N ALA A 44 13.27 7.43 -9.07
CA ALA A 44 13.57 6.08 -9.54
C ALA A 44 14.80 5.48 -8.83
N THR A 45 14.73 4.20 -8.50
CA THR A 45 15.84 3.45 -7.90
C THR A 45 16.91 3.07 -8.90
N GLY A 46 16.52 2.79 -10.15
CA GLY A 46 17.42 2.24 -11.17
C GLY A 46 17.89 0.81 -10.87
N LEU A 47 17.25 0.11 -9.91
CA LEU A 47 17.59 -1.26 -9.58
C LEU A 47 16.95 -2.24 -10.59
N ASP A 48 17.69 -3.27 -10.98
CA ASP A 48 17.18 -4.36 -11.81
C ASP A 48 16.19 -5.26 -11.07
N GLU A 49 16.29 -5.30 -9.73
CA GLU A 49 15.34 -6.01 -8.87
C GLU A 49 13.93 -5.48 -9.10
N ARG A 50 12.97 -6.40 -9.20
CA ARG A 50 11.54 -6.06 -9.33
C ARG A 50 10.75 -6.61 -8.16
N ARG A 51 10.73 -5.85 -7.05
CA ARG A 51 9.96 -6.23 -5.86
C ARG A 51 8.47 -6.28 -6.18
N LEU A 52 7.95 -5.18 -6.72
CA LEU A 52 6.56 -5.05 -7.17
C LEU A 52 6.35 -5.85 -8.44
N ASN A 53 5.51 -6.88 -8.39
CA ASN A 53 5.20 -7.66 -9.58
C ASN A 53 4.35 -6.87 -10.58
N VAL A 54 4.14 -7.42 -11.78
CA VAL A 54 3.40 -6.76 -12.87
C VAL A 54 1.98 -6.37 -12.45
N ILE A 55 1.31 -7.19 -11.63
CA ILE A 55 -0.05 -6.93 -11.15
C ILE A 55 -0.04 -5.76 -10.17
N GLY A 56 0.86 -5.78 -9.18
CA GLY A 56 1.03 -4.71 -8.20
C GLY A 56 1.34 -3.39 -8.89
N TYR A 57 2.27 -3.40 -9.83
CA TYR A 57 2.63 -2.20 -10.59
C TYR A 57 1.39 -1.61 -11.29
N LYS A 58 0.60 -2.45 -11.99
CA LYS A 58 -0.65 -2.02 -12.61
C LYS A 58 -1.67 -1.46 -11.61
N LEU A 59 -1.82 -2.06 -10.43
CA LEU A 59 -2.70 -1.56 -9.37
C LEU A 59 -2.28 -0.17 -8.88
N PHE A 60 -0.97 0.03 -8.66
CA PHE A 60 -0.41 1.31 -8.22
C PHE A 60 -0.26 2.35 -9.34
N THR A 61 -0.41 2.01 -10.62
CA THR A 61 -0.44 2.99 -11.71
C THR A 61 -1.83 3.20 -12.33
N ASN A 62 -2.86 2.51 -11.82
CA ASN A 62 -4.23 2.62 -12.31
C ASN A 62 -4.83 4.02 -12.01
N PRO A 63 -5.39 4.76 -12.97
CA PRO A 63 -6.01 6.06 -12.71
C PRO A 63 -7.20 6.03 -11.74
N ILE A 64 -7.93 4.91 -11.65
CA ILE A 64 -9.19 4.79 -10.89
C ILE A 64 -9.07 3.75 -9.76
N GLY A 65 -7.86 3.60 -9.20
CA GLY A 65 -7.60 2.64 -8.11
C GLY A 65 -8.02 3.16 -6.73
N ILE A 66 -8.46 2.26 -5.86
CA ILE A 66 -8.64 2.54 -4.43
C ILE A 66 -7.29 2.34 -3.75
N ARG A 67 -6.83 3.35 -3.01
CA ARG A 67 -5.52 3.32 -2.36
C ARG A 67 -5.56 3.94 -0.99
N ALA A 68 -4.78 3.37 -0.08
CA ALA A 68 -4.63 3.86 1.28
C ALA A 68 -3.21 3.61 1.78
N ILE A 69 -2.78 4.45 2.71
CA ILE A 69 -1.52 4.33 3.44
C ILE A 69 -1.87 4.11 4.91
N ALA A 70 -1.20 3.18 5.55
CA ALA A 70 -1.34 2.89 6.97
C ALA A 70 0.01 2.95 7.67
N TYR A 71 0.03 3.47 8.89
CA TYR A 71 1.22 3.54 9.75
C TYR A 71 0.79 3.39 11.21
N ILE A 72 1.75 3.12 12.10
CA ILE A 72 1.49 3.08 13.54
C ILE A 72 1.71 4.49 14.10
N ASP A 73 0.70 5.05 14.75
CA ASP A 73 0.81 6.31 15.45
C ASP A 73 1.81 6.16 16.61
N PRO A 74 2.89 6.96 16.64
CA PRO A 74 3.89 6.87 17.70
C PRO A 74 3.37 7.32 19.08
N SER A 75 2.26 8.06 19.15
CA SER A 75 1.72 8.62 20.39
C SER A 75 0.93 7.60 21.21
N ASP A 76 0.15 6.72 20.54
CA ASP A 76 -0.74 5.77 21.21
C ASP A 76 -0.55 4.31 20.74
N GLY A 77 0.24 4.08 19.69
CA GLY A 77 0.54 2.76 19.14
C GLY A 77 -0.58 2.15 18.28
N TYR A 78 -1.66 2.89 17.97
CA TYR A 78 -2.73 2.42 17.11
C TYR A 78 -2.42 2.64 15.63
N PRO A 79 -2.89 1.75 14.72
CA PRO A 79 -2.74 1.96 13.30
C PRO A 79 -3.70 3.06 12.80
N ILE A 80 -3.16 4.03 12.07
CA ILE A 80 -3.93 5.03 11.32
C ILE A 80 -3.97 4.62 9.86
N ILE A 81 -5.13 4.77 9.20
CA ILE A 81 -5.32 4.50 7.77
C ILE A 81 -5.78 5.79 7.08
N ILE A 82 -5.01 6.25 6.10
CA ILE A 82 -5.26 7.47 5.32
C ILE A 82 -5.61 7.07 3.89
N PRO A 83 -6.80 7.38 3.37
CA PRO A 83 -7.12 7.15 1.97
C PRO A 83 -6.29 8.09 1.09
N HIS A 84 -5.67 7.57 0.03
CA HIS A 84 -4.85 8.41 -0.85
C HIS A 84 -4.83 7.90 -2.30
N LEU A 85 -5.79 8.38 -3.10
CA LEU A 85 -5.98 7.94 -4.48
C LEU A 85 -4.77 8.20 -5.39
N GLN A 86 -3.97 9.22 -5.09
CA GLN A 86 -2.80 9.62 -5.89
C GLN A 86 -1.50 8.91 -5.50
N LEU A 87 -1.56 7.94 -4.56
CA LEU A 87 -0.43 7.06 -4.28
C LEU A 87 -0.10 6.28 -5.55
N GLU A 88 1.15 6.29 -5.99
CA GLU A 88 1.53 5.63 -7.24
C GLU A 88 2.88 4.93 -7.16
N ALA A 89 3.10 3.96 -8.05
CA ALA A 89 4.43 3.40 -8.25
C ALA A 89 5.33 4.38 -9.00
N VAL A 90 6.53 4.59 -8.45
CA VAL A 90 7.65 5.24 -9.14
C VAL A 90 8.24 4.25 -10.15
N ASP A 91 8.62 3.08 -9.63
CA ASP A 91 9.17 1.93 -10.34
C ASP A 91 8.75 0.64 -9.62
N HIS A 92 9.50 -0.45 -9.77
CA HIS A 92 9.19 -1.72 -9.11
C HIS A 92 9.64 -1.79 -7.64
N ASN A 93 10.32 -0.77 -7.11
CA ASN A 93 10.97 -0.79 -5.80
C ASN A 93 10.54 0.38 -4.91
N ARG A 94 9.93 1.41 -5.50
CA ARG A 94 9.44 2.60 -4.79
C ARG A 94 8.01 2.95 -5.14
N LEU A 95 7.30 3.44 -4.13
CA LEU A 95 6.04 4.16 -4.28
C LEU A 95 6.26 5.62 -3.90
N TYR A 96 5.45 6.52 -4.47
CA TYR A 96 5.37 7.91 -4.05
C TYR A 96 3.92 8.29 -3.78
N PHE A 97 3.71 9.24 -2.88
CA PHE A 97 2.42 9.88 -2.72
C PHE A 97 2.59 11.40 -2.63
N PRO A 98 1.83 12.17 -3.39
CA PRO A 98 1.85 13.63 -3.27
C PRO A 98 1.16 14.13 -2.00
N VAL A 99 1.69 15.20 -1.41
CA VAL A 99 1.10 15.89 -0.26
C VAL A 99 0.21 17.06 -0.72
N THR A 100 -0.54 16.83 -1.79
CA THR A 100 -1.50 17.80 -2.38
C THR A 100 -2.84 17.80 -1.64
N SER A 101 -3.13 16.72 -0.92
CA SER A 101 -4.39 16.47 -0.24
C SER A 101 -4.16 15.77 1.08
N LEU A 102 -5.05 15.96 2.05
CA LEU A 102 -4.91 15.37 3.39
C LEU A 102 -3.53 15.66 4.01
N LYS A 103 -2.99 16.86 3.73
CA LYS A 103 -1.64 17.28 4.16
C LYS A 103 -1.47 17.17 5.67
N GLU A 104 -2.48 17.58 6.42
CA GLU A 104 -2.51 17.51 7.88
C GLU A 104 -2.34 16.07 8.39
N ASP A 105 -2.87 15.07 7.68
CA ASP A 105 -2.78 13.66 8.06
C ASP A 105 -1.47 13.02 7.56
N LEU A 106 -1.11 13.29 6.29
CA LEU A 106 0.08 12.69 5.64
C LEU A 106 1.39 13.18 6.25
N LEU A 107 1.45 14.44 6.73
CA LEU A 107 2.64 14.98 7.38
C LEU A 107 2.83 14.47 8.82
N GLN A 108 1.84 13.79 9.41
CA GLN A 108 2.03 13.13 10.72
C GLN A 108 2.82 11.84 10.61
N ILE A 109 2.94 11.26 9.41
CA ILE A 109 3.68 10.00 9.22
C ILE A 109 5.16 10.26 9.55
N PRO A 110 5.72 9.62 10.59
CA PRO A 110 7.09 9.90 11.00
C PRO A 110 8.08 9.44 9.93
N LYS A 111 9.09 10.24 9.61
CA LYS A 111 10.17 9.83 8.71
C LYS A 111 10.83 8.55 9.23
N ASN A 112 11.16 7.64 8.31
CA ASN A 112 11.73 6.31 8.55
C ASN A 112 10.78 5.32 9.28
N SER A 113 9.49 5.64 9.37
CA SER A 113 8.50 4.70 9.93
C SER A 113 8.15 3.58 8.95
N LYS A 114 7.75 2.43 9.50
CA LYS A 114 7.16 1.34 8.73
C LYS A 114 5.74 1.73 8.33
N VAL A 115 5.45 1.55 7.05
CA VAL A 115 4.14 1.82 6.47
C VAL A 115 3.65 0.61 5.69
N ALA A 116 2.33 0.47 5.61
CA ALA A 116 1.67 -0.47 4.71
C ALA A 116 0.80 0.32 3.74
N THR A 117 0.88 0.02 2.45
CA THR A 117 0.00 0.61 1.45
C THR A 117 -0.87 -0.45 0.82
N PHE A 118 -2.14 -0.10 0.65
CA PHE A 118 -3.13 -0.93 0.00
C PHE A 118 -3.43 -0.34 -1.37
N ALA A 119 -3.49 -1.19 -2.40
CA ALA A 119 -4.02 -0.83 -3.70
C ALA A 119 -5.00 -1.88 -4.19
N ALA A 120 -6.15 -1.43 -4.67
CA ALA A 120 -7.18 -2.28 -5.25
C ALA A 120 -7.81 -1.65 -6.50
N ASN A 121 -8.38 -2.49 -7.36
CA ASN A 121 -9.22 -2.07 -8.46
C ASN A 121 -10.66 -2.59 -8.30
N PHE A 122 -11.55 -2.18 -9.21
CA PHE A 122 -12.95 -2.61 -9.22
C PHE A 122 -13.14 -4.07 -9.71
N ASP A 123 -12.10 -4.69 -10.26
CA ASP A 123 -12.08 -6.12 -10.59
C ASP A 123 -11.73 -6.99 -9.36
N MET A 124 -11.76 -6.41 -8.16
CA MET A 124 -11.46 -7.06 -6.87
C MET A 124 -10.04 -7.61 -6.73
N ALA A 125 -9.11 -7.18 -7.60
CA ALA A 125 -7.69 -7.44 -7.42
C ALA A 125 -7.11 -6.42 -6.42
N ASN A 126 -6.30 -6.89 -5.47
CA ASN A 126 -5.59 -6.03 -4.55
C ASN A 126 -4.21 -6.59 -4.20
N GLN A 127 -3.34 -5.71 -3.75
CA GLN A 127 -2.08 -6.06 -3.09
C GLN A 127 -1.81 -5.08 -1.95
N ILE A 128 -1.13 -5.59 -0.92
CA ILE A 128 -0.59 -4.81 0.18
C ILE A 128 0.92 -4.78 0.01
N VAL A 129 1.49 -3.58 0.08
CA VAL A 129 2.93 -3.34 0.06
C VAL A 129 3.32 -2.85 1.44
N LYS A 130 4.28 -3.51 2.09
CA LYS A 130 4.93 -3.01 3.30
C LYS A 130 6.26 -2.39 2.91
N GLY A 131 6.58 -1.29 3.54
CA GLY A 131 7.78 -0.54 3.23
C GLY A 131 8.18 0.42 4.34
N THR A 132 9.21 1.19 4.04
CA THR A 132 9.69 2.26 4.91
C THR A 132 9.42 3.60 4.23
N TYR A 133 8.73 4.49 4.93
CA TYR A 133 8.56 5.87 4.48
C TYR A 133 9.85 6.66 4.70
N THR A 134 10.47 7.18 3.64
CA THR A 134 11.80 7.82 3.72
C THR A 134 11.75 9.34 3.96
N GLY A 135 10.56 9.92 4.11
CA GLY A 135 10.34 11.36 4.26
C GLY A 135 9.79 12.03 3.00
N THR A 136 9.60 13.35 3.07
CA THR A 136 9.12 14.18 1.96
C THR A 136 10.25 14.76 1.12
N GLN A 137 9.97 14.95 -0.15
CA GLN A 137 10.81 15.59 -1.16
C GLN A 137 9.97 16.58 -1.98
N GLN A 138 10.62 17.34 -2.86
CA GLN A 138 9.99 18.36 -3.70
C GLN A 138 10.25 18.07 -5.18
N ALA A 139 9.24 18.31 -6.02
CA ALA A 139 9.34 18.33 -7.48
C ALA A 139 8.46 19.45 -8.03
N GLY A 140 9.09 20.52 -8.55
CA GLY A 140 8.41 21.80 -8.74
C GLY A 140 7.82 22.33 -7.43
N ASP A 141 6.54 22.73 -7.46
CA ASP A 141 5.81 23.26 -6.29
C ASP A 141 5.07 22.17 -5.49
N ILE A 142 5.29 20.88 -5.80
CA ILE A 142 4.58 19.76 -5.18
C ILE A 142 5.52 18.97 -4.26
N GLU A 143 5.15 18.93 -2.99
CA GLU A 143 5.74 18.05 -2.00
C GLU A 143 5.20 16.63 -2.17
N TYR A 144 6.06 15.62 -2.06
CA TYR A 144 5.68 14.21 -2.13
C TYR A 144 6.47 13.37 -1.15
N GLY A 145 5.83 12.35 -0.59
CA GLY A 145 6.46 11.32 0.22
C GLY A 145 6.94 10.15 -0.61
N LEU A 146 7.99 9.46 -0.14
CA LEU A 146 8.53 8.25 -0.76
C LEU A 146 8.48 7.05 0.17
N ILE A 147 8.17 5.89 -0.39
CA ILE A 147 8.10 4.62 0.32
C ILE A 147 8.98 3.61 -0.41
N GLU A 148 9.95 3.06 0.31
CA GLU A 148 10.78 1.95 -0.15
C GLU A 148 10.08 0.62 0.09
N ILE A 149 9.90 -0.17 -0.96
CA ILE A 149 9.18 -1.45 -0.91
C ILE A 149 10.07 -2.50 -0.23
N GLU A 150 9.53 -3.23 0.74
CA GLU A 150 10.26 -4.30 1.45
C GLU A 150 9.56 -5.65 1.36
N GLU A 151 8.24 -5.66 1.45
CA GLU A 151 7.44 -6.89 1.41
C GLU A 151 6.14 -6.64 0.65
N ILE A 152 5.68 -7.66 -0.06
CA ILE A 152 4.40 -7.61 -0.79
C ILE A 152 3.57 -8.80 -0.39
N TYR A 153 2.27 -8.55 -0.18
CA TYR A 153 1.31 -9.52 0.27
C TYR A 153 0.05 -9.46 -0.59
N ASN A 154 -0.47 -10.62 -0.99
CA ASN A 154 -1.81 -10.74 -1.57
C ASN A 154 -2.81 -11.10 -0.49
N SER A 155 -3.78 -10.22 -0.24
CA SER A 155 -4.91 -10.46 0.65
C SER A 155 -6.12 -11.08 -0.04
N SER A 156 -6.15 -11.13 -1.37
CA SER A 156 -7.26 -11.71 -2.13
C SER A 156 -7.10 -13.23 -2.35
N PRO A 157 -8.19 -14.02 -2.26
CA PRO A 157 -8.24 -15.36 -2.81
C PRO A 157 -7.92 -15.40 -4.32
N PRO A 158 -7.51 -16.57 -4.88
CA PRO A 158 -7.36 -17.86 -4.23
C PRO A 158 -5.99 -18.11 -3.57
N ILE A 159 -4.97 -17.32 -3.92
CA ILE A 159 -3.60 -17.48 -3.41
C ILE A 159 -3.27 -16.30 -2.50
N THR A 160 -3.63 -16.43 -1.22
CA THR A 160 -3.21 -15.46 -0.20
C THR A 160 -1.78 -15.75 0.27
N GLY A 161 -1.08 -14.70 0.67
CA GLY A 161 0.26 -14.83 1.24
C GLY A 161 1.26 -13.80 0.74
N LYS A 162 2.48 -13.95 1.25
CA LYS A 162 3.64 -13.14 0.84
C LYS A 162 4.02 -13.47 -0.61
N ILE A 163 4.12 -12.42 -1.43
CA ILE A 163 4.58 -12.48 -2.83
C ILE A 163 6.08 -12.18 -2.88
N TYR A 164 6.52 -11.16 -2.15
CA TYR A 164 7.91 -10.72 -2.11
C TYR A 164 8.34 -10.46 -0.65
N PRO A 165 9.56 -10.83 -0.23
CA PRO A 165 10.51 -11.67 -0.96
C PRO A 165 9.92 -13.05 -1.28
N VAL A 166 10.39 -13.65 -2.39
CA VAL A 166 9.92 -14.96 -2.84
C VAL A 166 10.30 -16.00 -1.79
N ILE A 167 9.31 -16.70 -1.24
CA ILE A 167 9.53 -17.81 -0.32
C ILE A 167 9.67 -19.08 -1.17
N GLU A 168 10.88 -19.59 -1.35
CA GLU A 168 11.15 -20.74 -2.22
C GLU A 168 10.47 -22.02 -1.75
N THR A 169 10.27 -22.20 -0.44
CA THR A 169 9.65 -23.42 0.11
C THR A 169 8.70 -23.10 1.26
N ARG A 170 7.45 -23.56 1.15
CA ARG A 170 6.59 -23.73 2.32
C ARG A 170 6.96 -25.07 2.96
N PRO A 171 7.46 -25.13 4.21
CA PRO A 171 7.81 -26.40 4.83
C PRO A 171 6.58 -27.30 4.89
N LYS A 172 6.77 -28.60 4.62
CA LYS A 172 5.69 -29.60 4.70
C LYS A 172 5.12 -29.60 6.11
N VAL A 173 3.81 -29.39 6.24
CA VAL A 173 3.12 -29.53 7.53
C VAL A 173 3.19 -31.00 7.94
N THR A 174 3.94 -31.29 9.01
CA THR A 174 4.10 -32.65 9.55
C THR A 174 3.21 -32.93 10.76
N LYS A 175 2.65 -31.89 11.37
CA LYS A 175 1.75 -31.99 12.53
C LYS A 175 0.61 -30.99 12.35
N PHE A 176 -0.61 -31.49 12.30
CA PHE A 176 -1.80 -30.66 12.44
C PHE A 176 -2.10 -30.50 13.95
N PRO A 177 -2.53 -29.32 14.42
CA PRO A 177 -3.00 -29.16 15.80
C PRO A 177 -4.12 -30.17 16.06
N LYS A 178 -4.04 -30.90 17.19
CA LYS A 178 -5.02 -31.94 17.55
C LYS A 178 -6.35 -31.37 18.07
N GLU A 179 -6.45 -30.06 18.22
CA GLU A 179 -7.62 -29.41 18.80
C GLU A 179 -8.00 -28.19 17.93
N LEU A 180 -9.27 -28.20 17.50
CA LEU A 180 -9.99 -27.10 16.86
C LEU A 180 -11.14 -26.70 17.77
#